data_AF-A0A2U2MQI4-F1
#
_entry.id   AF-A0A2U2MQI4-F1
#
_cell.length_a   1.000
_cell.length_b   1.000
_cell.length_c   1.000
_cell.angle_alpha   90.00
_cell.angle_beta   90.00
_cell.angle_gamma   90.00
#
_symmetry.space_group_name_H-M   'P 1'
#
loop_
_entity.id
_entity.type
_entity.pdbx_description
1 polymer ?
#
loop_
_entity_poly.entity_id
_entity_poly.type
_entity_poly.pdbx_seq_one_letter_code
_entity_poly.pdbx_strand_id
1 'polypeptide(L)'
;MIFCTGCGERNDDGTRYCINCGSPLPTPATGRMGGIPPVPVVPAPGPRSLADVADPVDAGAADDASASSVMPDRGRMVVLFAVAAAVVILAAVVFTLANTVFSARHAVNEYVDLIADGDFEHASAMAMPDVKDDARVLFVNQAASNVNDRITDVQVSSMRRDDSTGRYDADVTYSAGGARRSGRVSVEPDGRRLLLFRAWRIASPMTTTLKIAVPKTMTNVSVNGVDIDLDKASTAKDNVAAPSDADPNVDYGDMAQYSVPAYPGVYHVGIADSAYVTSDESTISDAPATAYLIPRATDKLRGALLDKVQRHVDDCVASKALAVSGCGFSNGDFTGSSMAYADITRNVSGTPELDDVDIMTGTFSTATIETTITYRQRYYADMPWENGSATDSGTIRGTFSLENENLTVTIPNDETADGE
;
A
#
# COMPACT_ATOMS: atom_id res chain seq x y z
N MET A 1 -25.70 10.19 14.58
CA MET A 1 -25.35 10.29 13.15
C MET A 1 -26.06 9.21 12.38
N ILE A 2 -26.39 9.46 11.11
CA ILE A 2 -27.07 8.51 10.22
C ILE A 2 -26.25 8.33 8.94
N PHE A 3 -26.07 7.09 8.49
CA PHE A 3 -25.46 6.78 7.20
C PHE A 3 -26.54 6.55 6.15
N CYS A 4 -26.33 7.04 4.93
CA CYS A 4 -27.26 6.81 3.83
C CYS A 4 -27.16 5.36 3.35
N THR A 5 -28.26 4.61 3.40
CA THR A 5 -28.32 3.23 2.90
C THR A 5 -28.19 3.10 1.39
N GLY A 6 -28.33 4.18 0.63
CA GLY A 6 -28.20 4.20 -0.83
C GLY A 6 -26.78 4.44 -1.35
N CYS A 7 -25.91 5.15 -0.60
CA CYS A 7 -24.56 5.49 -1.05
C CYS A 7 -23.47 5.50 0.04
N GLY A 8 -23.79 5.14 1.28
CA GLY A 8 -22.84 5.11 2.41
C GLY A 8 -22.51 6.47 3.03
N GLU A 9 -22.97 7.58 2.45
CA GLU A 9 -22.63 8.94 2.91
C GLU A 9 -23.00 9.18 4.38
N ARG A 10 -22.15 9.92 5.10
CA ARG A 10 -22.37 10.29 6.51
C ARG A 10 -23.20 11.57 6.59
N ASN A 11 -24.30 11.55 7.33
CA ASN A 11 -25.23 12.67 7.45
C ASN A 11 -25.50 13.02 8.92
N ASP A 12 -25.75 14.30 9.18
CA ASP A 12 -26.01 14.83 10.53
C ASP A 12 -27.40 14.45 11.04
N ASP A 13 -27.55 14.34 12.36
CA ASP A 13 -28.80 13.96 12.99
C ASP A 13 -29.91 14.99 12.75
N GLY A 14 -31.03 14.54 12.18
CA GLY A 14 -32.17 15.40 11.80
C GLY A 14 -32.23 15.76 10.31
N THR A 15 -31.21 15.41 9.51
CA THR A 15 -31.31 15.49 8.05
C THR A 15 -32.33 14.49 7.52
N ARG A 16 -33.26 14.96 6.67
CA ARG A 16 -34.35 14.12 6.09
C ARG A 16 -33.98 13.43 4.78
N TYR A 17 -32.97 13.95 4.09
CA TYR A 17 -32.47 13.44 2.82
C TYR A 17 -30.95 13.47 2.84
N CYS A 18 -30.32 12.53 2.14
CA CYS A 18 -28.88 12.45 2.03
C CYS A 18 -28.30 13.64 1.27
N ILE A 19 -27.25 14.26 1.81
CA ILE A 19 -26.56 15.42 1.21
C ILE A 19 -25.93 15.12 -0.15
N ASN A 20 -25.51 13.87 -0.39
CA ASN A 20 -24.81 13.45 -1.61
C ASN A 20 -25.79 12.94 -2.69
N CYS A 21 -26.70 12.01 -2.35
CA CYS A 21 -27.57 11.34 -3.33
C CYS A 21 -29.07 11.70 -3.25
N GLY A 22 -29.49 12.56 -2.30
CA GLY A 22 -30.90 12.97 -2.14
C GLY A 22 -31.86 11.89 -1.62
N SER A 23 -31.40 10.66 -1.36
CA SER A 23 -32.24 9.57 -0.84
C SER A 23 -32.77 9.88 0.57
N PRO A 24 -34.03 9.53 0.90
CA PRO A 24 -34.61 9.80 2.22
C PRO A 24 -33.88 9.02 3.32
N LEU A 25 -33.68 9.66 4.47
CA LEU A 25 -33.00 9.07 5.63
C LEU A 25 -34.01 8.68 6.73
N PRO A 26 -33.76 7.59 7.49
CA PRO A 26 -34.67 7.13 8.54
C PRO A 26 -34.67 8.08 9.76
N THR A 27 -35.81 8.71 10.03
CA THR A 27 -35.98 9.62 11.17
C THR A 27 -35.94 8.87 12.51
N PRO A 28 -35.17 9.32 13.52
CA PRO A 28 -35.20 8.73 14.87
C PRO A 28 -36.57 8.94 15.55
N ALA A 29 -37.22 7.85 15.96
CA ALA A 29 -38.45 7.92 16.74
C ALA A 29 -38.14 8.22 18.22
N THR A 30 -38.30 9.47 18.64
CA THR A 30 -38.18 9.85 20.06
C THR A 30 -39.35 9.28 20.87
N GLY A 31 -39.07 8.33 21.76
CA GLY A 31 -40.08 7.74 22.63
C GLY A 31 -40.62 8.70 23.69
N ARG A 32 -41.94 8.70 23.89
CA ARG A 32 -42.60 9.26 25.08
C ARG A 32 -43.84 8.43 25.43
N MET A 33 -44.14 8.32 26.73
CA MET A 33 -45.19 7.46 27.28
C MET A 33 -46.62 7.98 27.00
N GLY A 34 -47.58 7.06 26.86
CA GLY A 34 -48.99 7.25 27.27
C GLY A 34 -50.06 7.14 26.17
N GLY A 35 -51.00 6.18 26.30
CA GLY A 35 -52.27 6.17 25.54
C GLY A 35 -52.87 4.79 25.23
N ILE A 36 -54.13 4.55 25.63
CA ILE A 36 -54.96 3.33 25.53
C ILE A 36 -56.44 3.82 25.40
N PRO A 37 -57.44 3.20 24.70
CA PRO A 37 -57.63 1.83 24.17
C PRO A 37 -57.89 1.82 22.62
N PRO A 38 -58.50 0.79 21.93
CA PRO A 38 -58.95 -0.56 22.34
C PRO A 38 -58.46 -1.74 21.45
N VAL A 39 -58.73 -2.97 21.91
CA VAL A 39 -58.56 -4.24 21.16
C VAL A 39 -59.94 -4.87 20.92
N PRO A 40 -60.27 -5.40 19.72
CA PRO A 40 -61.48 -6.21 19.52
C PRO A 40 -61.28 -7.67 19.94
N VAL A 41 -62.31 -8.26 20.55
CA VAL A 41 -62.34 -9.62 21.12
C VAL A 41 -62.95 -10.64 20.14
N VAL A 42 -62.34 -11.81 19.98
CA VAL A 42 -62.99 -13.06 19.51
C VAL A 42 -62.36 -14.27 20.27
N PRO A 43 -63.11 -15.30 20.71
CA PRO A 43 -62.69 -16.15 21.83
C PRO A 43 -62.06 -17.52 21.46
N ALA A 44 -61.48 -18.18 22.46
CA ALA A 44 -60.96 -19.54 22.41
C ALA A 44 -61.99 -20.59 22.88
N PRO A 45 -61.87 -21.87 22.46
CA PRO A 45 -62.44 -23.03 23.16
C PRO A 45 -61.39 -23.75 24.04
N GLY A 46 -61.83 -24.27 25.18
CA GLY A 46 -60.99 -24.99 26.16
C GLY A 46 -60.85 -26.51 25.92
N PRO A 47 -60.21 -27.24 26.86
CA PRO A 47 -59.74 -28.61 26.65
C PRO A 47 -60.74 -29.69 27.11
N ARG A 48 -60.61 -30.91 26.56
CA ARG A 48 -61.12 -32.17 27.16
C ARG A 48 -60.19 -33.34 26.88
N SER A 49 -60.30 -34.39 27.71
CA SER A 49 -59.43 -35.56 27.75
C SER A 49 -60.25 -36.84 27.99
N LEU A 50 -59.80 -37.93 27.36
CA LEU A 50 -60.01 -39.38 27.66
C LEU A 50 -61.42 -40.01 27.76
N ALA A 51 -61.45 -41.29 27.34
CA ALA A 51 -62.44 -42.34 27.65
C ALA A 51 -63.85 -42.21 26.99
N ASP A 52 -64.57 -43.26 26.59
CA ASP A 52 -64.25 -44.70 26.48
C ASP A 52 -65.30 -45.46 25.61
N VAL A 53 -64.99 -46.72 25.24
CA VAL A 53 -65.93 -47.87 25.04
C VAL A 53 -66.93 -47.95 23.84
N ALA A 54 -67.00 -49.19 23.30
CA ALA A 54 -68.11 -49.89 22.60
C ALA A 54 -68.29 -49.83 21.05
N ASP A 55 -67.79 -50.90 20.41
CA ASP A 55 -68.45 -51.71 19.34
C ASP A 55 -69.90 -52.15 19.75
N PRO A 56 -70.84 -52.58 18.86
CA PRO A 56 -70.59 -53.73 17.95
C PRO A 56 -71.45 -53.88 16.64
N VAL A 57 -71.06 -54.87 15.79
CA VAL A 57 -71.81 -55.64 14.72
C VAL A 57 -72.76 -54.89 13.73
N ASP A 58 -72.99 -55.31 12.48
CA ASP A 58 -73.00 -56.66 11.89
C ASP A 58 -72.64 -56.67 10.37
N ALA A 59 -72.59 -57.87 9.79
CA ALA A 59 -72.15 -58.19 8.42
C ALA A 59 -73.11 -57.77 7.29
N GLY A 60 -72.62 -57.82 6.04
CA GLY A 60 -73.52 -58.00 4.88
C GLY A 60 -72.97 -57.72 3.48
N ALA A 61 -72.57 -58.79 2.79
CA ALA A 61 -72.53 -58.94 1.32
C ALA A 61 -71.55 -58.09 0.47
N ALA A 62 -70.89 -58.79 -0.46
CA ALA A 62 -70.10 -58.22 -1.55
C ALA A 62 -70.95 -58.03 -2.81
N ASP A 63 -70.47 -57.22 -3.76
CA ASP A 63 -70.45 -57.62 -5.18
C ASP A 63 -69.38 -56.83 -5.96
N ASP A 64 -68.83 -57.46 -6.99
CA ASP A 64 -67.62 -57.03 -7.71
C ASP A 64 -67.83 -55.87 -8.70
N ALA A 65 -66.83 -54.98 -8.79
CA ALA A 65 -66.67 -54.05 -9.92
C ALA A 65 -65.18 -53.91 -10.29
N SER A 66 -64.73 -54.79 -11.19
CA SER A 66 -63.36 -54.99 -11.66
C SER A 66 -62.53 -53.72 -11.90
N ALA A 67 -61.47 -53.52 -11.10
CA ALA A 67 -60.36 -52.65 -11.47
C ALA A 67 -59.38 -53.42 -12.38
N SER A 68 -59.20 -52.97 -13.63
CA SER A 68 -58.14 -53.49 -14.51
C SER A 68 -56.77 -53.08 -13.97
N SER A 69 -56.12 -53.98 -13.24
CA SER A 69 -54.72 -53.83 -12.85
C SER A 69 -53.82 -54.09 -14.07
N VAL A 70 -53.34 -53.01 -14.70
CA VAL A 70 -52.24 -53.09 -15.65
C VAL A 70 -50.99 -53.50 -14.89
N MET A 71 -50.71 -54.80 -14.87
CA MET A 71 -49.56 -55.36 -14.18
C MET A 71 -48.28 -54.79 -14.80
N PRO A 72 -47.40 -54.11 -14.04
CA PRO A 72 -46.15 -53.63 -14.58
C PRO A 72 -45.28 -54.84 -14.93
N ASP A 73 -44.93 -54.97 -16.21
CA ASP A 73 -44.02 -56.00 -16.71
C ASP A 73 -42.74 -56.05 -15.86
N ARG A 74 -42.33 -57.25 -15.45
CA ARG A 74 -41.18 -57.46 -14.53
C ARG A 74 -39.90 -56.83 -15.08
N GLY A 75 -39.73 -56.80 -16.40
CA GLY A 75 -38.62 -56.09 -17.05
C GLY A 75 -38.61 -54.58 -16.78
N ARG A 76 -39.78 -53.92 -16.84
CA ARG A 76 -39.92 -52.49 -16.50
C ARG A 76 -39.62 -52.23 -15.03
N MET A 77 -40.00 -53.14 -14.13
CA MET A 77 -39.73 -52.98 -12.70
C MET A 77 -38.23 -53.06 -12.38
N VAL A 78 -37.50 -53.99 -12.99
CA VAL A 78 -36.02 -54.08 -12.85
C VAL A 78 -35.33 -52.84 -13.42
N VAL A 79 -35.76 -52.34 -14.59
CA VAL A 79 -35.22 -51.09 -15.16
C VAL A 79 -35.51 -49.89 -14.25
N LEU A 80 -36.71 -49.79 -13.68
CA LEU A 80 -37.05 -48.72 -12.72
C LEU A 80 -36.19 -48.78 -11.45
N PHE A 81 -35.95 -49.97 -10.88
CA PHE A 81 -35.04 -50.11 -9.73
C PHE A 81 -33.58 -49.81 -10.08
N ALA A 82 -33.11 -50.21 -11.27
CA ALA A 82 -31.76 -49.89 -11.74
C ALA A 82 -31.57 -48.39 -11.96
N VAL A 83 -32.56 -47.71 -12.57
CA VAL A 83 -32.57 -46.25 -12.75
C VAL A 83 -32.63 -45.54 -11.39
N ALA A 84 -33.47 -45.98 -10.46
CA ALA A 84 -33.54 -45.42 -9.11
C ALA A 84 -32.21 -45.56 -8.36
N ALA A 85 -31.57 -46.73 -8.43
CA ALA A 85 -30.25 -46.96 -7.84
C ALA A 85 -29.17 -46.05 -8.47
N ALA A 86 -29.17 -45.91 -9.80
CA ALA A 86 -28.25 -45.00 -10.51
C ALA A 86 -28.45 -43.53 -10.11
N VAL A 87 -29.70 -43.09 -9.95
CA VAL A 87 -30.04 -41.73 -9.47
C VAL A 87 -29.57 -41.50 -8.03
N VAL A 88 -29.71 -42.49 -7.13
CA VAL A 88 -29.20 -42.39 -5.76
C VAL A 88 -27.67 -42.31 -5.72
N ILE A 89 -26.97 -43.12 -6.54
CA ILE A 89 -25.51 -43.04 -6.68
C ILE A 89 -25.09 -41.66 -7.20
N LEU A 90 -25.76 -41.15 -8.25
CA LEU A 90 -25.48 -39.83 -8.79
C LEU A 90 -25.73 -38.72 -7.76
N ALA A 91 -26.83 -38.79 -7.01
CA ALA A 91 -27.14 -37.84 -5.93
C ALA A 91 -26.09 -37.88 -4.80
N ALA A 92 -25.60 -39.06 -4.44
CA ALA A 92 -24.52 -39.20 -3.46
C ALA A 92 -23.22 -38.58 -3.97
N VAL A 93 -22.85 -38.78 -5.25
CA VAL A 93 -21.67 -38.15 -5.88
C VAL A 93 -21.81 -36.63 -5.96
N VAL A 94 -22.99 -36.12 -6.30
CA VAL A 94 -23.26 -34.67 -6.31
C VAL A 94 -23.17 -34.10 -4.89
N PHE A 95 -23.70 -34.79 -3.88
CA PHE A 95 -23.62 -34.36 -2.48
C PHE A 95 -22.18 -34.37 -1.93
N THR A 96 -21.38 -35.40 -2.23
CA THR A 96 -19.97 -35.45 -1.80
C THR A 96 -19.15 -34.36 -2.48
N LEU A 97 -19.30 -34.14 -3.79
CA LEU A 97 -18.62 -33.06 -4.50
C LEU A 97 -19.04 -31.68 -4.00
N ALA A 98 -20.32 -31.44 -3.72
CA ALA A 98 -20.83 -30.19 -3.17
C ALA A 98 -20.24 -29.88 -1.77
N ASN A 99 -20.01 -30.90 -0.95
CA ASN A 99 -19.49 -30.74 0.42
C ASN A 99 -17.96 -30.88 0.50
N THR A 100 -17.27 -31.15 -0.60
CA THR A 100 -15.80 -31.22 -0.68
C THR A 100 -15.30 -30.13 -1.63
N VAL A 101 -15.09 -30.46 -2.92
CA VAL A 101 -14.50 -29.59 -3.95
C VAL A 101 -15.29 -28.30 -4.18
N PHE A 102 -16.63 -28.35 -4.13
CA PHE A 102 -17.46 -27.15 -4.34
C PHE A 102 -18.00 -26.55 -3.03
N SER A 103 -17.27 -26.75 -1.92
CA SER A 103 -17.58 -26.17 -0.62
C SER A 103 -16.90 -24.83 -0.40
N ALA A 104 -17.51 -23.96 0.41
CA ALA A 104 -16.90 -22.70 0.86
C ALA A 104 -15.53 -22.92 1.53
N ARG A 105 -15.35 -24.04 2.25
CA ARG A 105 -14.09 -24.37 2.91
C ARG A 105 -12.98 -24.68 1.92
N HIS A 106 -13.29 -25.35 0.82
CA HIS A 106 -12.31 -25.63 -0.21
C HIS A 106 -11.83 -24.34 -0.88
N ALA A 107 -12.75 -23.43 -1.23
CA ALA A 107 -12.38 -22.14 -1.80
C ALA A 107 -11.52 -21.27 -0.86
N VAL A 108 -11.78 -21.30 0.45
CA VAL A 108 -10.93 -20.61 1.44
C VAL A 108 -9.56 -21.29 1.57
N ASN A 109 -9.51 -22.62 1.63
CA ASN A 109 -8.24 -23.34 1.67
C ASN A 109 -7.39 -23.06 0.43
N GLU A 110 -7.96 -23.25 -0.77
CA GLU A 110 -7.32 -22.97 -2.08
C GLU A 110 -6.76 -21.54 -2.12
N TYR A 111 -7.55 -20.54 -1.73
CA TYR A 111 -7.11 -19.15 -1.67
C TYR A 111 -5.92 -18.91 -0.71
N VAL A 112 -5.91 -19.52 0.48
CA VAL A 112 -4.82 -19.31 1.45
C VAL A 112 -3.59 -20.15 1.08
N ASP A 113 -3.78 -21.35 0.52
CA ASP A 113 -2.70 -22.21 0.03
C ASP A 113 -1.97 -21.51 -1.14
N LEU A 114 -2.68 -20.86 -2.07
CA LEU A 114 -2.07 -20.03 -3.11
C LEU A 114 -1.23 -18.87 -2.56
N ILE A 115 -1.65 -18.23 -1.44
CA ILE A 115 -0.82 -17.20 -0.77
C ILE A 115 0.44 -17.83 -0.15
N ALA A 116 0.32 -19.01 0.48
CA ALA A 116 1.46 -19.72 1.05
C ALA A 116 2.47 -20.21 -0.01
N ASP A 117 1.97 -20.62 -1.17
CA ASP A 117 2.76 -21.04 -2.34
C ASP A 117 3.33 -19.86 -3.15
N GLY A 118 2.94 -18.62 -2.82
CA GLY A 118 3.39 -17.40 -3.52
C GLY A 118 2.72 -17.14 -4.87
N ASP A 119 1.60 -17.83 -5.16
CA ASP A 119 0.80 -17.67 -6.37
C ASP A 119 -0.29 -16.59 -6.17
N PHE A 120 0.21 -15.37 -5.92
CA PHE A 120 -0.57 -14.17 -5.63
C PHE A 120 -1.50 -13.76 -6.78
N GLU A 121 -1.16 -14.08 -8.04
CA GLU A 121 -1.97 -13.78 -9.22
C GLU A 121 -3.25 -14.62 -9.23
N HIS A 122 -3.16 -15.93 -8.97
CA HIS A 122 -4.34 -16.79 -8.85
C HIS A 122 -5.14 -16.48 -7.57
N ALA A 123 -4.47 -16.20 -6.44
CA ALA A 123 -5.15 -15.76 -5.21
C ALA A 123 -5.95 -14.46 -5.45
N SER A 124 -5.39 -13.51 -6.21
CA SER A 124 -6.07 -12.28 -6.61
C SER A 124 -7.28 -12.54 -7.50
N ALA A 125 -7.15 -13.45 -8.47
CA ALA A 125 -8.25 -13.80 -9.38
C ALA A 125 -9.48 -14.38 -8.63
N MET A 126 -9.26 -15.02 -7.47
CA MET A 126 -10.33 -15.51 -6.60
C MET A 126 -11.00 -14.42 -5.73
N ALA A 127 -10.40 -13.24 -5.59
CA ALA A 127 -10.73 -12.30 -4.51
C ALA A 127 -10.92 -10.84 -4.91
N MET A 128 -10.23 -10.35 -5.95
CA MET A 128 -10.12 -8.93 -6.28
C MET A 128 -10.30 -8.67 -7.79
N PRO A 129 -11.40 -9.09 -8.43
CA PRO A 129 -11.61 -8.86 -9.87
C PRO A 129 -11.76 -7.37 -10.23
N ASP A 130 -12.19 -6.52 -9.28
CA ASP A 130 -12.54 -5.12 -9.52
C ASP A 130 -11.51 -4.10 -8.95
N VAL A 131 -10.40 -4.56 -8.36
CA VAL A 131 -9.36 -3.66 -7.82
C VAL A 131 -8.46 -3.19 -8.96
N LYS A 132 -8.26 -1.86 -9.07
CA LYS A 132 -7.39 -1.25 -10.09
C LYS A 132 -5.97 -1.81 -10.05
N ASP A 133 -5.37 -2.02 -11.22
CA ASP A 133 -4.05 -2.64 -11.37
C ASP A 133 -2.93 -1.91 -10.60
N ASP A 134 -2.95 -0.56 -10.54
CA ASP A 134 -1.98 0.23 -9.77
C ASP A 134 -1.93 -0.18 -8.28
N ALA A 135 -3.10 -0.37 -7.66
CA ALA A 135 -3.23 -0.79 -6.26
C ALA A 135 -3.00 -2.31 -6.08
N ARG A 136 -2.70 -3.04 -7.16
CA ARG A 136 -2.40 -4.47 -7.16
C ARG A 136 -0.93 -4.79 -7.44
N VAL A 137 -0.05 -3.79 -7.52
CA VAL A 137 1.37 -3.98 -7.88
C VAL A 137 2.11 -5.03 -7.05
N LEU A 138 1.71 -5.27 -5.78
CA LEU A 138 2.27 -6.31 -4.91
C LEU A 138 1.49 -7.63 -4.87
N PHE A 139 0.34 -7.74 -5.52
CA PHE A 139 -0.41 -9.00 -5.62
C PHE A 139 -0.01 -9.80 -6.87
N VAL A 140 1.31 -9.86 -7.11
CA VAL A 140 1.95 -10.53 -8.26
C VAL A 140 2.94 -11.59 -7.75
N ASN A 141 3.17 -12.66 -8.53
CA ASN A 141 3.96 -13.80 -8.08
C ASN A 141 5.44 -13.45 -7.80
N GLN A 142 5.95 -12.39 -8.44
CA GLN A 142 7.30 -11.85 -8.20
C GLN A 142 7.48 -11.35 -6.75
N ALA A 143 6.44 -10.74 -6.16
CA ALA A 143 6.48 -10.25 -4.78
C ALA A 143 6.59 -11.36 -3.72
N ALA A 144 6.38 -12.63 -4.10
CA ALA A 144 6.58 -13.81 -3.27
C ALA A 144 7.57 -14.81 -3.90
N SER A 145 8.48 -14.33 -4.75
CA SER A 145 9.43 -15.18 -5.48
C SER A 145 10.38 -15.96 -4.56
N ASN A 146 10.83 -15.37 -3.45
CA ASN A 146 11.61 -16.04 -2.42
C ASN A 146 10.71 -16.90 -1.51
N VAL A 147 10.97 -18.21 -1.46
CA VAL A 147 10.21 -19.17 -0.63
C VAL A 147 10.33 -18.91 0.87
N ASN A 148 11.43 -18.31 1.34
CA ASN A 148 11.67 -18.07 2.77
C ASN A 148 10.85 -16.89 3.32
N ASP A 149 10.35 -16.03 2.43
CA ASP A 149 9.59 -14.83 2.78
C ASP A 149 8.07 -15.08 2.82
N ARG A 150 7.64 -16.28 2.39
CA ARG A 150 6.24 -16.69 2.35
C ARG A 150 5.72 -17.06 3.73
N ILE A 151 4.40 -17.09 3.87
CA ILE A 151 3.77 -17.57 5.09
C ILE A 151 3.87 -19.10 5.22
N THR A 152 4.10 -19.59 6.43
CA THR A 152 4.13 -21.03 6.75
C THR A 152 3.09 -21.38 7.82
N ASP A 153 2.95 -22.67 8.15
CA ASP A 153 2.13 -23.16 9.27
C ASP A 153 0.67 -22.68 9.25
N VAL A 154 0.13 -22.57 8.03
CA VAL A 154 -1.23 -22.14 7.71
C VAL A 154 -2.25 -23.10 8.31
N GLN A 155 -3.24 -22.55 9.01
CA GLN A 155 -4.36 -23.28 9.58
C GLN A 155 -5.65 -22.45 9.47
N VAL A 156 -6.61 -22.94 8.69
CA VAL A 156 -7.95 -22.36 8.54
C VAL A 156 -8.87 -22.91 9.63
N SER A 157 -9.42 -22.04 10.48
CA SER A 157 -10.33 -22.40 11.58
C SER A 157 -11.64 -23.03 11.11
N SER A 158 -12.53 -23.42 12.02
CA SER A 158 -13.93 -23.68 11.65
C SER A 158 -14.56 -22.41 11.05
N MET A 159 -15.34 -22.58 9.98
CA MET A 159 -16.04 -21.47 9.35
C MET A 159 -17.30 -21.13 10.13
N ARG A 160 -17.58 -19.84 10.31
CA ARG A 160 -18.85 -19.34 10.86
C ARG A 160 -19.69 -18.79 9.71
N ARG A 161 -20.98 -19.09 9.70
CA ARG A 161 -21.91 -18.49 8.74
C ARG A 161 -22.46 -17.19 9.34
N ASP A 162 -22.41 -16.10 8.58
CA ASP A 162 -23.23 -14.93 8.85
C ASP A 162 -24.60 -15.16 8.21
N ASP A 163 -25.63 -15.32 9.03
CA ASP A 163 -26.99 -15.57 8.54
C ASP A 163 -27.65 -14.32 7.92
N SER A 164 -27.12 -13.12 8.15
CA SER A 164 -27.63 -11.86 7.60
C SER A 164 -27.13 -11.58 6.18
N THR A 165 -25.85 -11.83 5.90
CA THR A 165 -25.25 -11.67 4.56
C THR A 165 -25.18 -12.98 3.78
N GLY A 166 -25.29 -14.12 4.45
CA GLY A 166 -25.11 -15.45 3.87
C GLY A 166 -23.65 -15.84 3.61
N ARG A 167 -22.70 -15.00 4.01
CA ARG A 167 -21.24 -15.22 3.91
C ARG A 167 -20.76 -16.27 4.91
N TYR A 168 -19.57 -16.81 4.65
CA TYR A 168 -18.83 -17.64 5.60
C TYR A 168 -17.50 -16.96 5.94
N ASP A 169 -17.24 -16.77 7.22
CA ASP A 169 -15.99 -16.25 7.75
C ASP A 169 -15.11 -17.37 8.28
N ALA A 170 -13.82 -17.33 7.95
CA ALA A 170 -12.79 -18.18 8.53
C ALA A 170 -11.69 -17.32 9.16
N ASP A 171 -11.33 -17.61 10.41
CA ASP A 171 -10.11 -17.08 11.01
C ASP A 171 -8.95 -17.96 10.52
N VAL A 172 -7.88 -17.36 10.02
CA VAL A 172 -6.70 -18.04 9.47
C VAL A 172 -5.53 -17.75 10.39
N THR A 173 -4.75 -18.76 10.80
CA THR A 173 -3.50 -18.55 11.54
C THR A 173 -2.32 -19.06 10.73
N TYR A 174 -1.19 -18.35 10.77
CA TYR A 174 0.00 -18.62 9.96
C TYR A 174 1.25 -18.06 10.65
N SER A 175 2.42 -18.37 10.14
CA SER A 175 3.71 -17.82 10.55
C SER A 175 4.26 -16.92 9.44
N ALA A 176 4.78 -15.75 9.79
CA ALA A 176 5.47 -14.83 8.88
C ALA A 176 6.72 -14.30 9.60
N GLY A 177 7.90 -14.38 8.97
CA GLY A 177 9.17 -14.02 9.61
C GLY A 177 9.44 -14.77 10.93
N GLY A 178 8.94 -16.01 11.05
CA GLY A 178 9.01 -16.81 12.28
C GLY A 178 8.03 -16.42 13.40
N ALA A 179 7.23 -15.36 13.22
CA ALA A 179 6.23 -14.92 14.19
C ALA A 179 4.83 -15.40 13.82
N ARG A 180 4.08 -15.97 14.78
CA ARG A 180 2.69 -16.37 14.53
C ARG A 180 1.77 -15.14 14.41
N ARG A 181 0.88 -15.21 13.44
CA ARG A 181 -0.07 -14.16 13.03
C ARG A 181 -1.45 -14.77 12.77
N SER A 182 -2.44 -13.91 12.58
CA SER A 182 -3.79 -14.32 12.22
C SER A 182 -4.47 -13.28 11.35
N GLY A 183 -5.19 -13.73 10.33
CA GLY A 183 -6.08 -12.90 9.51
C GLY A 183 -7.49 -13.48 9.46
N ARG A 184 -8.37 -12.84 8.69
CA ARG A 184 -9.71 -13.34 8.39
C ARG A 184 -9.94 -13.36 6.89
N VAL A 185 -10.59 -14.41 6.41
CA VAL A 185 -11.09 -14.52 5.04
C VAL A 185 -12.60 -14.68 5.11
N SER A 186 -13.33 -13.88 4.32
CA SER A 186 -14.77 -14.07 4.10
C SER A 186 -15.00 -14.59 2.68
N VAL A 187 -15.88 -15.58 2.51
CA VAL A 187 -16.26 -16.15 1.22
C VAL A 187 -17.78 -16.08 1.02
N GLU A 188 -18.23 -15.81 -0.20
CA GLU A 188 -19.65 -15.68 -0.53
C GLU A 188 -20.05 -16.48 -1.79
N PRO A 189 -21.33 -16.89 -1.93
CA PRO A 189 -21.79 -17.61 -3.11
C PRO A 189 -21.76 -16.72 -4.36
N ASP A 190 -21.11 -17.19 -5.42
CA ASP A 190 -20.97 -16.44 -6.69
C ASP A 190 -21.57 -17.23 -7.86
N GLY A 191 -22.88 -17.46 -7.80
CA GLY A 191 -23.61 -18.23 -8.80
C GLY A 191 -23.38 -19.74 -8.71
N ARG A 192 -23.22 -20.41 -9.87
CA ARG A 192 -23.19 -21.88 -9.99
C ARG A 192 -22.16 -22.39 -10.99
N ARG A 193 -21.48 -23.48 -10.64
CA ARG A 193 -20.54 -24.21 -11.50
C ARG A 193 -21.19 -25.54 -11.93
N LEU A 194 -21.07 -25.88 -13.22
CA LEU A 194 -21.71 -27.06 -13.84
C LEU A 194 -23.23 -27.16 -13.59
N LEU A 195 -23.93 -26.00 -13.47
CA LEU A 195 -25.35 -25.84 -13.14
C LEU A 195 -25.83 -26.40 -11.78
N LEU A 196 -25.11 -27.37 -11.19
CA LEU A 196 -25.50 -28.08 -9.97
C LEU A 196 -24.85 -27.49 -8.71
N PHE A 197 -23.55 -27.20 -8.79
CA PHE A 197 -22.73 -26.83 -7.63
C PHE A 197 -22.76 -25.32 -7.41
N ARG A 198 -22.61 -24.87 -6.15
CA ARG A 198 -22.37 -23.46 -5.85
C ARG A 198 -20.95 -23.10 -6.29
N ALA A 199 -20.79 -21.97 -6.95
CA ALA A 199 -19.50 -21.30 -7.05
C ALA A 199 -19.32 -20.36 -5.84
N TRP A 200 -18.08 -20.07 -5.51
CA TRP A 200 -17.70 -19.28 -4.34
C TRP A 200 -16.62 -18.28 -4.74
N ARG A 201 -16.73 -17.04 -4.27
CA ARG A 201 -15.73 -15.99 -4.47
C ARG A 201 -15.29 -15.46 -3.11
N ILE A 202 -14.00 -15.14 -2.97
CA ILE A 202 -13.51 -14.48 -1.77
C ILE A 202 -14.06 -13.06 -1.75
N ALA A 203 -14.77 -12.73 -0.68
CA ALA A 203 -15.55 -11.51 -0.51
C ALA A 203 -14.84 -10.48 0.38
N SER A 204 -14.00 -10.99 1.31
CA SER A 204 -13.06 -10.19 2.10
C SER A 204 -11.72 -10.94 2.07
N PRO A 205 -10.73 -10.49 1.28
CA PRO A 205 -9.41 -11.12 1.23
C PRO A 205 -8.62 -10.89 2.53
N MET A 206 -7.74 -11.84 2.85
CA MET A 206 -6.73 -11.65 3.88
C MET A 206 -5.55 -10.88 3.28
N THR A 207 -5.55 -9.56 3.43
CA THR A 207 -4.46 -8.65 3.03
C THR A 207 -3.82 -8.00 4.24
N THR A 208 -2.59 -7.49 4.06
CA THR A 208 -1.90 -6.61 5.00
C THR A 208 -1.57 -5.27 4.32
N THR A 209 -1.00 -4.34 5.08
CA THR A 209 -0.59 -3.02 4.58
C THR A 209 0.86 -2.77 4.94
N LEU A 210 1.71 -2.65 3.93
CA LEU A 210 3.10 -2.24 4.11
C LEU A 210 3.15 -0.73 4.28
N LYS A 211 3.87 -0.26 5.29
CA LYS A 211 4.15 1.16 5.48
C LYS A 211 5.57 1.44 5.02
N ILE A 212 5.73 2.34 4.06
CA ILE A 212 7.02 2.67 3.46
C ILE A 212 7.24 4.17 3.62
N ALA A 213 8.27 4.55 4.37
CA ALA A 213 8.69 5.93 4.56
C ALA A 213 9.89 6.24 3.65
N VAL A 214 9.74 7.23 2.79
CA VAL A 214 10.76 7.73 1.85
C VAL A 214 10.84 9.25 1.92
N PRO A 215 11.93 9.90 1.44
CA PRO A 215 11.96 11.35 1.26
C PRO A 215 10.78 11.83 0.40
N LYS A 216 10.23 13.02 0.68
CA LYS A 216 9.11 13.59 -0.11
C LYS A 216 9.42 13.75 -1.61
N THR A 217 10.70 13.84 -1.96
CA THR A 217 11.23 13.94 -3.32
C THR A 217 11.27 12.59 -4.06
N MET A 218 11.02 11.47 -3.38
CA MET A 218 11.07 10.12 -3.95
C MET A 218 9.70 9.42 -3.90
N THR A 219 9.34 8.76 -5.00
CA THR A 219 8.17 7.88 -5.09
C THR A 219 8.49 6.48 -5.61
N ASN A 220 9.66 6.27 -6.21
CA ASN A 220 10.05 4.98 -6.79
C ASN A 220 10.83 4.13 -5.77
N VAL A 221 10.32 2.94 -5.46
CA VAL A 221 10.93 1.95 -4.56
C VAL A 221 10.92 0.56 -5.19
N SER A 222 11.70 -0.36 -4.64
CA SER A 222 11.62 -1.78 -4.98
C SER A 222 11.18 -2.58 -3.76
N VAL A 223 10.28 -3.55 -3.94
CA VAL A 223 9.78 -4.43 -2.87
C VAL A 223 9.82 -5.88 -3.35
N ASN A 224 10.65 -6.72 -2.72
CA ASN A 224 10.95 -8.08 -3.19
C ASN A 224 11.35 -8.11 -4.69
N GLY A 225 12.04 -7.06 -5.17
CA GLY A 225 12.43 -6.88 -6.57
C GLY A 225 11.29 -6.45 -7.52
N VAL A 226 10.13 -6.06 -7.01
CA VAL A 226 9.06 -5.40 -7.80
C VAL A 226 9.22 -3.89 -7.69
N ASP A 227 9.38 -3.21 -8.83
CA ASP A 227 9.45 -1.75 -8.88
C ASP A 227 8.05 -1.12 -8.72
N ILE A 228 7.95 -0.13 -7.83
CA ILE A 228 6.69 0.49 -7.40
C ILE A 228 6.80 2.00 -7.44
N ASP A 229 5.83 2.64 -8.11
CA ASP A 229 5.53 4.06 -7.95
C ASP A 229 4.52 4.24 -6.81
N LEU A 230 4.99 4.74 -5.67
CA LEU A 230 4.22 4.89 -4.44
C LEU A 230 3.05 5.87 -4.58
N ASP A 231 3.14 6.89 -5.44
CA ASP A 231 2.03 7.83 -5.65
C ASP A 231 0.87 7.20 -6.44
N LYS A 232 1.12 6.08 -7.15
CA LYS A 232 0.06 5.28 -7.83
C LYS A 232 -0.42 4.10 -6.98
N ALA A 233 0.51 3.38 -6.35
CA ALA A 233 0.23 2.12 -5.66
C ALA A 233 -0.34 2.30 -4.24
N SER A 234 -0.12 3.46 -3.62
CA SER A 234 -0.54 3.68 -2.24
C SER A 234 -2.03 3.94 -2.09
N THR A 235 -2.61 3.43 -1.01
CA THR A 235 -4.00 3.71 -0.59
C THR A 235 -4.12 4.85 0.42
N ALA A 236 -3.02 5.27 1.07
CA ALA A 236 -2.98 6.39 2.00
C ALA A 236 -1.56 6.96 2.15
N LYS A 237 -1.44 8.28 2.24
CA LYS A 237 -0.19 9.03 2.40
C LYS A 237 -0.25 9.84 3.70
N ASP A 238 0.64 9.53 4.64
CA ASP A 238 0.69 10.10 5.98
C ASP A 238 2.03 10.83 6.22
N ASN A 239 2.07 11.68 7.25
CA ASN A 239 3.34 12.21 7.78
C ASN A 239 4.13 11.09 8.49
N VAL A 240 5.45 11.16 8.40
CA VAL A 240 6.35 10.23 9.09
C VAL A 240 6.56 10.67 10.54
N ALA A 241 6.56 9.71 11.46
CA ALA A 241 7.09 9.88 12.81
C ALA A 241 8.52 9.31 12.84
N ALA A 242 9.44 9.96 13.54
CA ALA A 242 10.78 9.42 13.73
C ALA A 242 10.73 8.07 14.48
N PRO A 243 11.53 7.06 14.07
CA PRO A 243 11.62 5.78 14.76
C PRO A 243 12.30 5.94 16.13
N SER A 244 12.22 4.92 16.97
CA SER A 244 12.81 4.91 18.33
C SER A 244 14.34 5.06 18.36
N ASP A 245 14.97 4.67 17.26
CA ASP A 245 16.39 4.59 16.97
C ASP A 245 16.77 5.52 15.80
N ALA A 246 16.05 6.65 15.68
CA ALA A 246 16.25 7.68 14.67
C ALA A 246 17.71 8.14 14.54
N ASP A 247 18.17 8.28 13.29
CA ASP A 247 19.43 8.93 12.98
C ASP A 247 19.28 10.45 13.26
N PRO A 248 20.11 11.05 14.14
CA PRO A 248 20.00 12.47 14.48
C PRO A 248 20.31 13.42 13.30
N ASN A 249 20.87 12.91 12.20
CA ASN A 249 21.20 13.68 11.00
C ASN A 249 20.08 13.62 9.93
N VAL A 250 18.97 12.94 10.21
CA VAL A 250 17.86 12.76 9.25
C VAL A 250 16.63 13.54 9.74
N ASP A 251 16.17 14.50 8.94
CA ASP A 251 14.87 15.14 9.18
C ASP A 251 13.73 14.24 8.65
N TYR A 252 13.19 13.42 9.56
CA TYR A 252 12.00 12.61 9.30
C TYR A 252 10.75 13.45 8.95
N GLY A 253 10.75 14.75 9.27
CA GLY A 253 9.73 15.71 8.84
C GLY A 253 9.72 15.93 7.33
N ASP A 254 10.82 15.64 6.62
CA ASP A 254 10.93 15.65 5.15
C ASP A 254 10.73 14.29 4.47
N MET A 255 10.20 13.33 5.22
CA MET A 255 9.72 12.05 4.68
C MET A 255 8.18 12.00 4.57
N ALA A 256 7.68 11.13 3.69
CA ALA A 256 6.28 10.77 3.57
C ALA A 256 6.10 9.26 3.74
N GLN A 257 5.08 8.83 4.48
CA GLN A 257 4.74 7.42 4.69
C GLN A 257 3.61 7.02 3.73
N TYR A 258 3.83 5.96 2.96
CA TYR A 258 2.87 5.40 2.02
C TYR A 258 2.36 4.06 2.53
N SER A 259 1.06 3.83 2.40
CA SER A 259 0.38 2.57 2.75
C SER A 259 0.12 1.74 1.49
N VAL A 260 0.88 0.68 1.26
CA VAL A 260 0.77 -0.18 0.06
C VAL A 260 0.10 -1.52 0.44
N PRO A 261 -1.02 -1.91 -0.21
CA PRO A 261 -1.65 -3.21 0.01
C PRO A 261 -0.74 -4.36 -0.44
N ALA A 262 -0.69 -5.43 0.35
CA ALA A 262 0.04 -6.65 0.01
C ALA A 262 -0.63 -7.88 0.65
N TYR A 263 -0.22 -9.09 0.27
CA TYR A 263 -0.58 -10.29 1.03
C TYR A 263 0.33 -10.44 2.26
N PRO A 264 -0.07 -11.18 3.31
CA PRO A 264 0.83 -11.44 4.43
C PRO A 264 2.09 -12.18 3.98
N GLY A 265 3.23 -11.82 4.58
CA GLY A 265 4.56 -12.32 4.21
C GLY A 265 5.67 -11.46 4.81
N VAL A 266 6.89 -11.71 4.37
CA VAL A 266 8.07 -10.88 4.62
C VAL A 266 8.38 -10.08 3.35
N TYR A 267 8.73 -8.81 3.53
CA TYR A 267 9.03 -7.90 2.44
C TYR A 267 10.35 -7.19 2.67
N HIS A 268 11.22 -7.31 1.68
CA HIS A 268 12.48 -6.61 1.51
C HIS A 268 12.21 -5.33 0.73
N VAL A 269 12.29 -4.19 1.40
CA VAL A 269 11.95 -2.88 0.85
C VAL A 269 13.24 -2.10 0.64
N GLY A 270 13.52 -1.67 -0.58
CA GLY A 270 14.67 -0.85 -0.95
C GLY A 270 14.27 0.30 -1.85
N ILE A 271 15.22 1.18 -2.19
CA ILE A 271 15.01 2.11 -3.30
C ILE A 271 15.16 1.36 -4.63
N ALA A 272 14.54 1.87 -5.70
CA ALA A 272 14.76 1.31 -7.04
C ALA A 272 16.23 1.50 -7.50
N ASP A 273 16.69 0.66 -8.42
CA ASP A 273 18.07 0.69 -8.94
C ASP A 273 18.45 2.10 -9.44
N SER A 274 19.43 2.72 -8.80
CA SER A 274 19.99 4.02 -9.17
C SER A 274 21.50 3.97 -9.15
N ALA A 275 22.14 4.64 -10.11
CA ALA A 275 23.58 4.81 -10.09
C ALA A 275 24.02 6.01 -9.23
N TYR A 276 23.11 6.86 -8.77
CA TYR A 276 23.38 8.12 -8.05
C TYR A 276 23.05 8.05 -6.55
N VAL A 277 22.04 7.28 -6.16
CA VAL A 277 21.62 7.10 -4.76
C VAL A 277 21.58 5.63 -4.37
N THR A 278 21.79 5.33 -3.09
CA THR A 278 21.68 3.97 -2.51
C THR A 278 21.05 4.06 -1.12
N SER A 279 20.29 3.05 -0.69
CA SER A 279 19.75 2.93 0.68
C SER A 279 20.08 1.55 1.21
N ASP A 280 20.16 1.40 2.54
CA ASP A 280 20.04 0.08 3.13
C ASP A 280 18.63 -0.47 2.87
N GLU A 281 18.53 -1.79 2.73
CA GLU A 281 17.27 -2.51 2.58
C GLU A 281 16.60 -2.70 3.95
N SER A 282 15.28 -2.51 4.00
CA SER A 282 14.46 -2.65 5.21
C SER A 282 13.56 -3.88 5.08
N THR A 283 13.78 -4.88 5.93
CA THR A 283 12.94 -6.09 5.99
C THR A 283 11.78 -5.89 6.97
N ILE A 284 10.53 -6.01 6.50
CA ILE A 284 9.31 -5.93 7.32
C ILE A 284 8.51 -7.24 7.24
N SER A 285 8.03 -7.73 8.39
CA SER A 285 7.28 -8.99 8.52
C SER A 285 5.88 -8.77 9.12
N ASP A 286 4.95 -8.45 8.21
CA ASP A 286 3.55 -8.12 8.49
C ASP A 286 3.36 -6.82 9.32
N ALA A 287 2.17 -6.22 9.23
CA ALA A 287 1.87 -4.91 9.81
C ALA A 287 1.93 -4.90 11.37
N PRO A 288 2.20 -3.75 12.03
CA PRO A 288 2.21 -2.39 11.50
C PRO A 288 3.59 -1.72 11.49
N ALA A 289 4.68 -2.48 11.26
CA ALA A 289 6.02 -1.90 11.10
C ALA A 289 6.10 -0.97 9.87
N THR A 290 6.91 0.08 9.97
CA THR A 290 7.24 0.98 8.85
C THR A 290 8.67 0.71 8.40
N ALA A 291 8.85 0.44 7.11
CA ALA A 291 10.15 0.43 6.45
C ALA A 291 10.61 1.89 6.23
N TYR A 292 11.78 2.25 6.74
CA TYR A 292 12.37 3.57 6.52
C TYR A 292 13.51 3.44 5.50
N LEU A 293 13.39 4.15 4.38
CA LEU A 293 14.45 4.23 3.37
C LEU A 293 15.13 5.59 3.49
N ILE A 294 16.41 5.56 3.86
CA ILE A 294 17.24 6.75 4.09
C ILE A 294 18.36 6.71 3.04
N PRO A 295 18.16 7.37 1.88
CA PRO A 295 19.12 7.29 0.79
C PRO A 295 20.39 8.09 1.06
N ARG A 296 21.48 7.64 0.46
CA ARG A 296 22.82 8.20 0.56
C ARG A 296 23.41 8.42 -0.84
N ALA A 297 24.24 9.44 -0.98
CA ALA A 297 24.96 9.73 -2.22
C ALA A 297 25.97 8.63 -2.56
N THR A 298 25.92 8.10 -3.79
CA THR A 298 26.98 7.23 -4.33
C THR A 298 28.20 8.05 -4.77
N ASP A 299 29.33 7.37 -5.00
CA ASP A 299 30.54 7.97 -5.57
C ASP A 299 30.29 8.64 -6.94
N LYS A 300 29.34 8.11 -7.74
CA LYS A 300 28.97 8.70 -9.04
C LYS A 300 28.27 10.05 -8.86
N LEU A 301 27.38 10.18 -7.87
CA LEU A 301 26.75 11.46 -7.55
C LEU A 301 27.78 12.44 -7.00
N ARG A 302 28.59 12.03 -6.02
CA ARG A 302 29.66 12.85 -5.45
C ARG A 302 30.64 13.35 -6.53
N GLY A 303 31.05 12.47 -7.44
CA GLY A 303 31.87 12.83 -8.59
C GLY A 303 31.21 13.83 -9.53
N ALA A 304 29.94 13.63 -9.90
CA ALA A 304 29.22 14.55 -10.79
C ALA A 304 28.97 15.94 -10.17
N LEU A 305 28.77 16.00 -8.85
CA LEU A 305 28.71 17.27 -8.10
C LEU A 305 30.09 17.95 -8.07
N LEU A 306 31.17 17.21 -7.77
CA LEU A 306 32.54 17.72 -7.81
C LEU A 306 32.94 18.23 -9.20
N ASP A 307 32.59 17.54 -10.29
CA ASP A 307 32.82 17.99 -11.66
C ASP A 307 32.11 19.31 -11.97
N LYS A 308 30.97 19.59 -11.32
CA LYS A 308 30.25 20.87 -11.47
C LYS A 308 30.91 21.97 -10.63
N VAL A 309 31.32 21.65 -9.40
CA VAL A 309 32.11 22.53 -8.52
C VAL A 309 33.42 22.93 -9.17
N GLN A 310 34.21 21.98 -9.68
CA GLN A 310 35.51 22.25 -10.29
C GLN A 310 35.39 23.21 -11.47
N ARG A 311 34.40 23.01 -12.36
CA ARG A 311 34.16 23.93 -13.50
C ARG A 311 33.80 25.34 -13.03
N HIS A 312 32.98 25.47 -11.98
CA HIS A 312 32.66 26.77 -11.40
C HIS A 312 33.90 27.44 -10.79
N VAL A 313 34.75 26.67 -10.11
CA VAL A 313 36.04 27.15 -9.59
C VAL A 313 36.97 27.60 -10.73
N ASP A 314 37.06 26.83 -11.81
CA ASP A 314 37.88 27.16 -12.98
C ASP A 314 37.41 28.48 -13.64
N ASP A 315 36.09 28.66 -13.81
CA ASP A 315 35.49 29.87 -14.35
C ASP A 315 35.77 31.10 -13.45
N CYS A 316 35.66 30.94 -12.13
CA CYS A 316 36.02 31.97 -11.15
C CYS A 316 37.50 32.36 -11.21
N VAL A 317 38.39 31.36 -11.26
CA VAL A 317 39.85 31.53 -11.26
C VAL A 317 40.36 32.14 -12.58
N ALA A 318 39.72 31.81 -13.71
CA ALA A 318 40.03 32.39 -15.02
C ALA A 318 39.70 33.89 -15.12
N SER A 319 38.84 34.42 -14.24
CA SER A 319 38.44 35.82 -14.25
C SER A 319 39.54 36.77 -13.77
N LYS A 320 39.62 37.93 -14.43
CA LYS A 320 40.49 39.07 -14.05
C LYS A 320 39.70 40.27 -13.50
N ALA A 321 38.40 40.11 -13.27
CA ALA A 321 37.58 41.14 -12.62
C ALA A 321 37.97 41.31 -11.15
N LEU A 322 37.64 42.45 -10.55
CA LEU A 322 37.81 42.67 -9.11
C LEU A 322 36.91 41.75 -8.29
N ALA A 323 35.63 41.65 -8.66
CA ALA A 323 34.69 40.70 -8.09
C ALA A 323 33.93 39.99 -9.22
N VAL A 324 33.52 38.75 -8.96
CA VAL A 324 32.66 37.92 -9.81
C VAL A 324 31.54 37.34 -8.94
N SER A 325 30.31 37.41 -9.46
CA SER A 325 29.12 36.81 -8.84
C SER A 325 29.32 35.31 -8.63
N GLY A 326 28.97 34.78 -7.46
CA GLY A 326 29.11 33.34 -7.14
C GLY A 326 30.55 32.87 -6.88
N CYS A 327 31.54 33.76 -6.94
CA CYS A 327 32.95 33.46 -6.75
C CYS A 327 33.50 34.00 -5.42
N GLY A 328 32.63 34.11 -4.40
CA GLY A 328 32.92 34.75 -3.12
C GLY A 328 34.20 34.29 -2.46
N PHE A 329 34.54 33.00 -2.56
CA PHE A 329 35.79 32.37 -2.06
C PHE A 329 37.09 32.84 -2.74
N SER A 330 36.99 33.69 -3.76
CA SER A 330 38.11 34.09 -4.64
C SER A 330 38.07 35.57 -5.04
N ASN A 331 37.16 36.36 -4.49
CA ASN A 331 36.99 37.75 -4.88
C ASN A 331 38.06 38.64 -4.24
N GLY A 332 38.38 38.42 -2.98
CA GLY A 332 39.35 39.18 -2.19
C GLY A 332 38.79 40.51 -1.68
N ASP A 333 39.50 41.09 -0.71
CA ASP A 333 39.19 42.42 -0.18
C ASP A 333 39.87 43.50 -1.04
N PHE A 334 39.06 44.20 -1.85
CA PHE A 334 39.45 45.36 -2.64
C PHE A 334 38.73 46.65 -2.18
N THR A 335 38.63 46.87 -0.87
CA THR A 335 37.91 48.01 -0.26
C THR A 335 38.55 49.40 -0.45
N GLY A 336 39.75 49.51 -1.02
CA GLY A 336 40.46 50.77 -1.22
C GLY A 336 39.87 51.63 -2.34
N SER A 337 38.89 52.49 -2.04
CA SER A 337 38.22 53.36 -3.03
C SER A 337 39.13 54.34 -3.78
N SER A 338 40.32 54.65 -3.24
CA SER A 338 41.37 55.43 -3.91
C SER A 338 42.36 54.58 -4.71
N MET A 339 42.38 53.26 -4.54
CA MET A 339 43.39 52.38 -5.14
C MET A 339 42.94 51.87 -6.51
N ALA A 340 43.85 51.93 -7.48
CA ALA A 340 43.69 51.24 -8.76
C ALA A 340 44.40 49.88 -8.71
N TYR A 341 43.74 48.85 -9.22
CA TYR A 341 44.21 47.47 -9.26
C TYR A 341 44.35 46.98 -10.70
N ALA A 342 45.30 46.09 -10.97
CA ALA A 342 45.55 45.49 -12.28
C ALA A 342 46.15 44.07 -12.14
N ASP A 343 46.19 43.34 -13.26
CA ASP A 343 46.86 42.03 -13.40
C ASP A 343 46.46 40.98 -12.35
N ILE A 344 45.18 41.01 -11.94
CA ILE A 344 44.61 40.07 -10.98
C ILE A 344 44.76 38.64 -11.52
N THR A 345 45.38 37.79 -10.72
CA THR A 345 45.58 36.36 -10.97
C THR A 345 45.19 35.60 -9.71
N ARG A 346 44.29 34.64 -9.85
CA ARG A 346 43.75 33.80 -8.77
C ARG A 346 44.40 32.42 -8.83
N ASN A 347 44.57 31.77 -7.68
CA ASN A 347 45.01 30.39 -7.60
C ASN A 347 44.42 29.72 -6.35
N VAL A 348 43.57 28.71 -6.53
CA VAL A 348 43.05 27.86 -5.45
C VAL A 348 44.13 26.88 -4.97
N SER A 349 44.16 26.60 -3.67
CA SER A 349 45.00 25.52 -3.12
C SER A 349 44.26 24.18 -3.15
N GLY A 350 44.90 23.15 -3.70
CA GLY A 350 44.34 21.80 -3.73
C GLY A 350 43.21 21.62 -4.75
N THR A 351 42.50 20.49 -4.62
CA THR A 351 41.27 20.20 -5.37
C THR A 351 40.09 20.45 -4.42
N PRO A 352 38.97 21.05 -4.86
CA PRO A 352 37.77 21.16 -4.03
C PRO A 352 37.25 19.80 -3.58
N GLU A 353 36.79 19.72 -2.34
CA GLU A 353 36.15 18.52 -1.77
C GLU A 353 34.72 18.85 -1.34
N LEU A 354 33.82 17.86 -1.32
CA LEU A 354 32.47 18.01 -0.76
C LEU A 354 32.52 17.81 0.75
N ASP A 355 31.91 18.74 1.48
CA ASP A 355 31.75 18.66 2.94
C ASP A 355 30.44 17.92 3.27
N ASP A 356 29.32 18.39 2.71
CA ASP A 356 28.00 17.78 2.86
C ASP A 356 27.29 17.53 1.52
N VAL A 357 26.46 16.48 1.49
CA VAL A 357 25.57 16.12 0.38
C VAL A 357 24.27 15.53 0.95
N ASP A 358 23.27 16.38 1.09
CA ASP A 358 21.95 16.01 1.57
C ASP A 358 21.04 15.55 0.42
N ILE A 359 20.70 14.26 0.42
CA ILE A 359 19.77 13.64 -0.54
C ILE A 359 18.31 14.02 -0.25
N MET A 360 17.96 14.34 0.99
CA MET A 360 16.60 14.65 1.41
C MET A 360 16.15 15.97 0.79
N THR A 361 16.98 17.01 0.92
CA THR A 361 16.71 18.35 0.39
C THR A 361 17.27 18.58 -1.02
N GLY A 362 18.17 17.70 -1.50
CA GLY A 362 18.85 17.87 -2.78
C GLY A 362 19.87 19.02 -2.73
N THR A 363 20.63 19.14 -1.65
CA THR A 363 21.61 20.22 -1.43
C THR A 363 23.03 19.68 -1.21
N PHE A 364 24.04 20.50 -1.49
CA PHE A 364 25.43 20.15 -1.22
C PHE A 364 26.26 21.38 -0.86
N SER A 365 27.36 21.14 -0.14
CA SER A 365 28.39 22.13 0.16
C SER A 365 29.79 21.59 -0.14
N THR A 366 30.72 22.48 -0.46
CA THR A 366 32.15 22.15 -0.44
C THR A 366 32.74 22.37 0.94
N ALA A 367 33.88 21.71 1.20
CA ALA A 367 34.81 22.18 2.21
C ALA A 367 35.29 23.62 1.87
N THR A 368 35.90 24.29 2.84
CA THR A 368 36.47 25.63 2.62
C THR A 368 37.54 25.59 1.53
N ILE A 369 37.28 26.32 0.44
CA ILE A 369 38.21 26.54 -0.65
C ILE A 369 39.05 27.77 -0.30
N GLU A 370 40.37 27.64 -0.26
CA GLU A 370 41.29 28.77 -0.08
C GLU A 370 41.85 29.24 -1.43
N THR A 371 41.81 30.55 -1.66
CA THR A 371 42.34 31.20 -2.86
C THR A 371 43.46 32.17 -2.49
N THR A 372 44.62 32.02 -3.13
CA THR A 372 45.63 33.08 -3.19
C THR A 372 45.36 33.99 -4.39
N ILE A 373 45.31 35.30 -4.16
CA ILE A 373 45.07 36.31 -5.18
C ILE A 373 46.32 37.19 -5.26
N THR A 374 46.87 37.35 -6.47
CA THR A 374 48.00 38.24 -6.74
C THR A 374 47.58 39.32 -7.72
N TYR A 375 48.09 40.53 -7.54
CA TYR A 375 47.69 41.70 -8.32
C TYR A 375 48.78 42.77 -8.29
N ARG A 376 48.62 43.81 -9.11
CA ARG A 376 49.34 45.08 -8.94
C ARG A 376 48.38 46.15 -8.44
N GLN A 377 48.86 47.03 -7.57
CA GLN A 377 48.10 48.15 -7.03
C GLN A 377 48.88 49.47 -7.13
N ARG A 378 48.15 50.60 -7.12
CA ARG A 378 48.71 51.94 -6.92
C ARG A 378 47.68 52.89 -6.33
N TYR A 379 48.12 53.85 -5.53
CA TYR A 379 47.22 54.81 -4.85
C TYR A 379 46.87 56.04 -5.68
N TYR A 380 47.77 56.49 -6.57
CA TYR A 380 47.53 57.61 -7.48
C TYR A 380 48.01 57.27 -8.90
N ALA A 381 47.53 58.02 -9.90
CA ALA A 381 47.81 57.73 -11.31
C ALA A 381 49.27 57.99 -11.75
N ASP A 382 50.00 58.78 -10.97
CA ASP A 382 51.42 59.15 -11.12
C ASP A 382 52.37 58.29 -10.27
N MET A 383 51.84 57.53 -9.30
CA MET A 383 52.61 56.59 -8.48
C MET A 383 52.97 55.31 -9.27
N PRO A 384 54.12 54.67 -8.97
CA PRO A 384 54.48 53.38 -9.54
C PRO A 384 53.48 52.29 -9.13
N TRP A 385 53.38 51.24 -9.95
CA TRP A 385 52.66 50.02 -9.59
C TRP A 385 53.50 49.18 -8.62
N GLU A 386 52.88 48.76 -7.52
CA GLU A 386 53.44 47.83 -6.54
C GLU A 386 52.75 46.47 -6.65
N ASN A 387 53.48 45.38 -6.39
CA ASN A 387 52.88 44.05 -6.33
C ASN A 387 52.16 43.87 -4.99
N GLY A 388 50.94 43.33 -5.04
CA GLY A 388 50.14 42.97 -3.87
C GLY A 388 49.71 41.50 -3.92
N SER A 389 49.38 40.97 -2.75
CA SER A 389 48.80 39.64 -2.59
C SER A 389 47.76 39.66 -1.48
N ALA A 390 46.64 38.98 -1.70
CA ALA A 390 45.61 38.72 -0.73
C ALA A 390 45.31 37.22 -0.67
N THR A 391 44.70 36.79 0.41
CA THR A 391 44.10 35.45 0.54
C THR A 391 42.61 35.64 0.79
N ASP A 392 41.81 34.77 0.19
CA ASP A 392 40.37 34.71 0.38
C ASP A 392 39.95 33.25 0.57
N SER A 393 38.80 33.02 1.19
CA SER A 393 38.27 31.66 1.34
C SER A 393 36.76 31.63 1.51
N GLY A 394 36.17 30.50 1.15
CA GLY A 394 34.73 30.31 1.25
C GLY A 394 34.29 28.92 0.86
N THR A 395 33.00 28.66 0.98
CA THR A 395 32.36 27.41 0.56
C THR A 395 31.48 27.68 -0.66
N ILE A 396 31.43 26.74 -1.60
CA ILE A 396 30.43 26.73 -2.64
C ILE A 396 29.26 25.91 -2.12
N ARG A 397 28.05 26.46 -2.21
CA ARG A 397 26.79 25.73 -1.97
C ARG A 397 26.08 25.52 -3.30
N GLY A 398 25.25 24.51 -3.39
CA GLY A 398 24.42 24.28 -4.56
C GLY A 398 23.26 23.33 -4.28
N THR A 399 22.43 23.16 -5.30
CA THR A 399 21.31 22.22 -5.30
C THR A 399 21.44 21.24 -6.44
N PHE A 400 20.84 20.07 -6.27
CA PHE A 400 20.69 19.08 -7.32
C PHE A 400 19.30 18.45 -7.29
N SER A 401 18.83 17.99 -8.45
CA SER A 401 17.64 17.16 -8.56
C SER A 401 17.96 15.92 -9.38
N LEU A 402 17.32 14.80 -9.02
CA LEU A 402 17.48 13.52 -9.68
C LEU A 402 16.11 12.99 -10.07
N GLU A 403 15.78 13.04 -11.36
CA GLU A 403 14.53 12.51 -11.91
C GLU A 403 14.85 11.43 -12.95
N ASN A 404 14.49 10.17 -12.68
CA ASN A 404 14.69 9.04 -13.62
C ASN A 404 16.14 8.94 -14.13
N GLU A 405 17.12 8.89 -13.23
CA GLU A 405 18.57 8.92 -13.52
C GLU A 405 19.10 10.19 -14.24
N ASN A 406 18.26 11.21 -14.45
CA ASN A 406 18.70 12.51 -14.96
C ASN A 406 19.08 13.45 -13.81
N LEU A 407 20.38 13.72 -13.66
CA LEU A 407 20.93 14.62 -12.64
C LEU A 407 21.04 16.05 -13.17
N THR A 408 20.33 16.98 -12.54
CA THR A 408 20.52 18.43 -12.73
C THR A 408 21.27 19.02 -11.54
N VAL A 409 22.26 19.88 -11.77
CA VAL A 409 23.07 20.50 -10.69
C VAL A 409 23.18 22.01 -10.90
N THR A 410 22.82 22.78 -9.88
CA THR A 410 22.81 24.24 -9.87
C THR A 410 23.73 24.77 -8.78
N ILE A 411 24.62 25.69 -9.14
CA ILE A 411 25.35 26.54 -8.19
C ILE A 411 24.78 27.95 -8.40
N PRO A 412 24.25 28.61 -7.36
CA PRO A 412 23.78 29.97 -7.47
C PRO A 412 24.95 30.94 -7.68
N ASN A 413 24.68 32.05 -8.39
CA ASN A 413 25.68 33.09 -8.63
C ASN A 413 25.68 34.17 -7.54
N ASP A 414 25.08 33.91 -6.38
CA ASP A 414 24.91 34.77 -5.20
C ASP A 414 24.86 36.31 -5.41
N GLU A 415 23.64 36.84 -5.38
CA GLU A 415 23.32 38.10 -4.70
C GLU A 415 22.10 37.89 -3.76
N THR A 416 22.23 37.06 -2.72
CA THR A 416 21.43 37.13 -1.47
C THR A 416 22.09 36.30 -0.37
N ALA A 417 23.18 36.80 0.20
CA ALA A 417 23.53 36.49 1.58
C ALA A 417 22.95 37.61 2.46
N ASP A 418 21.70 37.46 2.86
CA ASP A 418 21.07 38.11 4.02
C ASP A 418 19.63 37.61 4.16
N GLY A 419 19.35 36.93 5.28
CA GLY A 419 18.09 36.25 5.56
C GLY A 419 18.07 35.70 6.98
N GLU A 420 18.12 36.60 7.96
CA GLU A 420 17.76 36.33 9.38
C GLU A 420 16.25 36.03 9.53
#